data_AF-A0A482VRU3-F1
#
_entry.id   AF-A0A482VRU3-F1
#
_cell.length_a   1.000
_cell.length_b   1.000
_cell.length_c   1.000
_cell.angle_alpha   90.00
_cell.angle_beta   90.00
_cell.angle_gamma   90.00
#
_symmetry.space_group_name_H-M   'P 1'
#
loop_
_entity.id
_entity.type
_entity.pdbx_description
1 polymer ?
#
loop_
_entity_poly.entity_id
_entity_poly.type
_entity_poly.pdbx_seq_one_letter_code
_entity_poly.pdbx_strand_id
1 'polypeptide(L)'
;DERQRLMRRNIVRYAVLAYVITLQRVSLRVRKRFPTWQHVVDSGLMLESEKKIFELMDTKTPMSKYWMPLVWATNIINRARKENLINSDQLVQTILMELSEIRRRLGSLIGYDTVCVPLVYTQ
;
A
#
# COMPACT_ATOMS: atom_id res chain seq x y z
N ASP A 1 -2.36 -19.28 -18.09
CA ASP A 1 -3.14 -18.04 -17.96
C ASP A 1 -2.33 -16.81 -17.56
N GLU A 2 -2.14 -15.92 -18.53
CA GLU A 2 -1.51 -14.61 -18.36
C GLU A 2 -2.28 -13.72 -17.37
N ARG A 3 -3.62 -13.71 -17.44
CA ARG A 3 -4.49 -12.93 -16.54
C ARG A 3 -4.26 -13.27 -15.06
N GLN A 4 -4.21 -14.54 -14.71
CA GLN A 4 -3.97 -14.97 -13.32
C GLN A 4 -2.58 -14.52 -12.83
N ARG A 5 -1.57 -14.61 -13.70
CA ARG A 5 -0.22 -14.13 -13.40
C ARG A 5 -0.22 -12.62 -13.13
N LEU A 6 -0.95 -11.84 -13.93
CA LEU A 6 -1.08 -10.38 -13.74
C LEU A 6 -1.79 -10.04 -12.42
N MET A 7 -2.84 -10.78 -12.05
CA MET A 7 -3.54 -10.57 -10.77
C MET A 7 -2.59 -10.77 -9.58
N ARG A 8 -1.81 -11.85 -9.56
CA ARG A 8 -0.82 -12.11 -8.50
C ARG A 8 0.26 -11.02 -8.44
N ARG A 9 0.79 -10.59 -9.59
CA ARG A 9 1.77 -9.49 -9.67
C ARG A 9 1.20 -8.18 -9.12
N ASN A 10 -0.05 -7.87 -9.43
CA ASN A 10 -0.69 -6.64 -8.96
C ASN A 10 -0.97 -6.66 -7.45
N ILE A 11 -1.36 -7.80 -6.86
CA ILE A 11 -1.53 -7.93 -5.41
C ILE A 11 -0.22 -7.59 -4.69
N VAL A 12 0.89 -8.19 -5.11
CA VAL A 12 2.21 -7.95 -4.52
C VAL A 12 2.67 -6.50 -4.77
N ARG A 13 2.48 -5.99 -5.99
CA ARG A 13 2.83 -4.60 -6.33
C ARG A 13 2.09 -3.61 -5.42
N TYR A 14 0.82 -3.84 -5.12
CA TYR A 14 0.05 -2.99 -4.21
C TYR A 14 0.53 -3.07 -2.76
N ALA A 15 0.94 -4.25 -2.28
CA ALA A 15 1.56 -4.36 -0.96
C ALA A 15 2.86 -3.55 -0.88
N VAL A 16 3.72 -3.64 -1.91
CA VAL A 16 4.97 -2.86 -2.00
C VAL A 16 4.69 -1.37 -2.15
N LEU A 17 3.68 -0.99 -2.93
CA LEU A 17 3.28 0.40 -3.11
C LEU A 17 2.83 1.02 -1.78
N ALA A 18 2.00 0.31 -1.00
CA ALA A 18 1.61 0.74 0.34
C ALA A 18 2.83 0.95 1.25
N TYR A 19 3.79 0.01 1.22
CA TYR A 19 5.03 0.11 1.98
C TYR A 19 5.86 1.35 1.59
N VAL A 20 6.05 1.60 0.29
CA VAL A 20 6.82 2.76 -0.19
C VAL A 20 6.14 4.07 0.17
N ILE A 21 4.81 4.17 0.08
CA ILE A 21 4.05 5.37 0.50
C ILE A 21 4.24 5.63 2.00
N THR A 22 4.17 4.59 2.83
CA THR A 22 4.45 4.72 4.27
C THR A 22 5.88 5.20 4.51
N LEU A 23 6.86 4.57 3.87
CA LEU A 23 8.26 4.97 4.04
C LEU A 23 8.58 6.36 3.49
N GLN A 24 7.87 6.85 2.48
CA GLN A 24 8.03 8.21 1.98
C GLN A 24 7.71 9.26 3.06
N ARG A 25 6.84 8.93 4.01
CA ARG A 25 6.53 9.77 5.19
C ARG A 25 7.59 9.63 6.28
N VAL A 26 7.94 8.39 6.65
CA VAL A 26 8.77 8.09 7.82
C VAL A 26 10.29 8.18 7.54
N SER A 27 10.73 7.90 6.30
CA SER A 27 12.14 7.82 5.94
C SER A 27 12.55 8.95 5.01
N LEU A 28 13.48 9.81 5.47
CA LEU A 28 14.06 10.88 4.68
C LEU A 28 14.76 10.37 3.41
N ARG A 29 15.37 9.19 3.45
CA ARG A 29 16.05 8.58 2.29
C ARG A 29 15.05 8.21 1.20
N VAL A 30 13.93 7.61 1.59
CA VAL A 30 12.87 7.24 0.65
C VAL A 30 12.16 8.46 0.12
N ARG A 31 11.90 9.48 0.97
CA ARG A 31 11.36 10.76 0.55
C ARG A 31 12.23 11.47 -0.50
N LYS A 32 13.56 11.41 -0.35
CA LYS A 32 14.50 11.95 -1.35
C LYS A 32 14.49 11.15 -2.66
N ARG A 33 14.31 9.83 -2.58
CA ARG A 33 14.25 8.96 -3.77
C ARG A 33 12.93 9.08 -4.54
N PHE A 34 11.82 9.29 -3.83
CA PHE A 34 10.50 9.46 -4.41
C PHE A 34 9.87 10.77 -3.90
N PRO A 35 10.27 11.94 -4.41
CA PRO A 35 9.70 13.21 -3.96
C PRO A 35 8.27 13.42 -4.44
N THR A 36 7.94 12.94 -5.64
CA THR A 36 6.62 13.11 -6.28
C THR A 36 6.03 11.78 -6.71
N TRP A 37 4.73 11.76 -6.97
CA TRP A 37 4.04 10.58 -7.51
C TRP A 37 4.60 10.13 -8.86
N GLN A 38 5.12 11.05 -9.67
CA GLN A 38 5.75 10.70 -10.95
C GLN A 38 6.94 9.75 -10.74
N HIS A 39 7.79 10.00 -9.74
CA HIS A 39 8.94 9.13 -9.46
C HIS A 39 8.50 7.71 -9.08
N VAL A 40 7.35 7.58 -8.43
CA VAL A 40 6.77 6.27 -8.07
C VAL A 40 6.25 5.56 -9.32
N VAL A 41 5.65 6.29 -10.26
CA VAL A 41 5.21 5.76 -11.55
C VAL A 41 6.40 5.33 -12.40
N ASP A 42 7.42 6.18 -12.53
CA ASP A 42 8.63 5.90 -13.32
C ASP A 42 9.38 4.68 -12.80
N SER A 43 9.30 4.40 -11.50
CA SER A 43 9.86 3.20 -10.87
C SER A 43 9.07 1.91 -11.14
N GLY A 44 7.90 2.00 -11.79
CA GLY A 44 7.01 0.87 -12.09
C GLY A 44 6.19 0.36 -10.90
N LEU A 45 6.19 1.08 -9.77
CA LEU A 45 5.42 0.71 -8.58
C LEU A 45 3.95 1.12 -8.69
N MET A 46 3.66 2.20 -9.41
CA MET A 46 2.32 2.75 -9.61
C MET A 46 2.05 2.94 -11.11
N LEU A 47 0.81 2.75 -11.55
CA LEU A 47 0.38 3.06 -12.91
C LEU A 47 -0.05 4.52 -13.03
N GLU A 48 0.01 5.10 -14.23
CA GLU A 48 -0.44 6.49 -14.47
C GLU A 48 -1.92 6.69 -14.13
N SER A 49 -2.76 5.68 -14.37
CA SER A 49 -4.18 5.71 -13.98
C SER A 49 -4.37 5.74 -12.46
N GLU A 50 -3.51 5.05 -11.72
CA GLU A 50 -3.56 5.01 -10.25
C GLU A 50 -3.07 6.32 -9.64
N LYS A 51 -2.04 6.93 -10.24
CA LYS A 51 -1.54 8.27 -9.87
C LYS A 51 -2.63 9.32 -9.91
N LYS A 52 -3.44 9.35 -10.98
CA LYS A 52 -4.57 10.28 -11.10
C LYS A 52 -5.55 10.16 -9.93
N ILE A 53 -5.79 8.94 -9.44
CA ILE A 53 -6.66 8.71 -8.29
C ILE A 53 -6.00 9.24 -7.01
N PHE A 54 -4.69 9.03 -6.84
CA PHE A 54 -3.94 9.60 -5.71
C PHE A 54 -3.99 11.13 -5.70
N GLU A 55 -3.73 11.77 -6.84
CA GLU A 55 -3.78 13.23 -6.98
C GLU A 55 -5.17 13.78 -6.68
N LEU A 56 -6.23 13.15 -7.19
CA LEU A 56 -7.62 13.51 -6.86
C LEU A 56 -7.92 13.36 -5.36
N MET A 57 -7.36 12.35 -4.70
CA MET A 57 -7.57 12.15 -3.27
C MET A 57 -6.75 13.13 -2.43
N ASP A 58 -5.57 13.54 -2.91
CA ASP A 58 -4.71 14.52 -2.24
C ASP A 58 -5.38 15.90 -2.16
N THR A 59 -6.18 16.28 -3.16
CA THR A 59 -6.97 17.52 -3.11
C THR A 59 -8.06 17.49 -2.03
N LYS A 60 -8.57 16.30 -1.67
CA LYS A 60 -9.63 16.13 -0.67
C LYS A 60 -9.12 16.09 0.77
N THR A 61 -7.93 15.51 1.00
CA THR A 61 -7.39 15.36 2.35
C THR A 61 -5.86 15.30 2.36
N PRO A 62 -5.17 15.97 3.30
CA PRO A 62 -3.72 15.93 3.42
C PRO A 62 -3.18 14.64 4.07
N MET A 63 -4.06 13.75 4.55
CA MET A 63 -3.67 12.51 5.22
C MET A 63 -2.93 11.54 4.28
N SER A 64 -2.04 10.73 4.84
CA SER A 64 -1.33 9.67 4.09
C SER A 64 -2.30 8.58 3.63
N LYS A 65 -2.20 8.19 2.37
CA LYS A 65 -3.13 7.28 1.67
C LYS A 65 -2.54 5.89 1.45
N TYR A 66 -1.62 5.47 2.32
CA TYR A 66 -0.96 4.16 2.26
C TYR A 66 -1.94 2.97 2.29
N TRP A 67 -3.15 3.16 2.81
CA TRP A 67 -4.20 2.15 2.88
C TRP A 67 -4.86 1.88 1.52
N MET A 68 -4.82 2.82 0.58
CA MET A 68 -5.53 2.70 -0.71
C MET A 68 -5.05 1.51 -1.56
N PRO A 69 -3.74 1.28 -1.75
CA PRO A 69 -3.26 0.11 -2.49
C PRO A 69 -3.69 -1.21 -1.84
N LEU A 70 -3.76 -1.27 -0.50
CA LEU A 70 -4.22 -2.47 0.20
C LEU A 70 -5.70 -2.75 -0.10
N VAL A 71 -6.54 -1.71 -0.16
CA VAL A 71 -7.95 -1.86 -0.59
C VAL A 71 -8.04 -2.36 -2.03
N TRP A 72 -7.20 -1.86 -2.93
CA TRP A 72 -7.15 -2.35 -4.31
C TRP A 72 -6.70 -3.81 -4.40
N ALA A 73 -5.73 -4.23 -3.59
CA ALA A 73 -5.31 -5.63 -3.49
C ALA A 73 -6.46 -6.53 -3.00
N THR A 74 -7.18 -6.13 -1.95
CA THR A 74 -8.39 -6.81 -1.48
C THR A 74 -9.43 -6.97 -2.59
N ASN A 75 -9.65 -5.93 -3.39
CA ASN A 75 -10.59 -6.00 -4.52
C ASN A 75 -10.16 -7.01 -5.59
N ILE A 76 -8.86 -7.12 -5.88
CA ILE A 76 -8.35 -8.14 -6.80
C ILE A 76 -8.55 -9.55 -6.23
N ILE A 77 -8.29 -9.75 -4.93
CA ILE A 77 -8.47 -11.05 -4.26
C ILE A 77 -9.94 -11.47 -4.30
N ASN A 78 -10.86 -10.55 -3.97
CA ASN A 78 -12.31 -10.81 -4.02
C ASN A 78 -12.78 -11.14 -5.43
N ARG A 79 -12.22 -10.46 -6.45
CA ARG A 79 -12.50 -10.78 -7.86
C ARG A 79 -11.97 -12.16 -8.24
N ALA A 80 -10.75 -12.52 -7.81
CA ALA A 80 -10.18 -13.84 -8.06
C ALA A 80 -11.05 -14.96 -7.46
N ARG A 81 -11.65 -14.73 -6.30
CA ARG A 81 -12.61 -15.67 -5.70
C ARG A 81 -13.88 -15.80 -6.54
N LYS A 82 -14.48 -14.69 -6.96
CA LYS A 82 -15.69 -14.69 -7.83
C LYS A 82 -15.46 -15.40 -9.15
N GLU A 83 -14.25 -15.30 -9.69
CA GLU A 83 -13.84 -15.97 -10.93
C GLU A 83 -13.43 -17.45 -10.71
N ASN A 84 -13.61 -18.00 -9.50
CA ASN A 84 -13.20 -19.34 -9.10
C ASN A 84 -11.71 -19.65 -9.36
N LEU A 85 -10.86 -18.61 -9.38
CA LEU A 85 -9.40 -18.77 -9.47
C LEU A 85 -8.79 -19.18 -8.12
N ILE A 86 -9.49 -18.86 -7.04
CA ILE A 86 -9.18 -19.31 -5.68
C ILE A 86 -10.30 -20.27 -5.27
N ASN A 87 -9.93 -21.53 -5.04
CA ASN A 87 -10.90 -22.62 -4.88
C ASN A 87 -11.62 -22.61 -3.53
N SER A 88 -10.99 -22.04 -2.49
CA SER A 88 -11.45 -22.12 -1.11
C SER A 88 -11.54 -20.74 -0.47
N ASP A 89 -12.63 -20.49 0.27
CA ASP A 89 -12.81 -19.26 1.04
C ASP A 89 -11.82 -19.14 2.19
N GLN A 90 -11.37 -20.27 2.76
CA GLN A 90 -10.31 -20.28 3.77
C GLN A 90 -9.01 -19.70 3.22
N LEU A 91 -8.63 -20.03 1.98
CA LEU A 91 -7.45 -19.45 1.34
C LEU A 91 -7.58 -17.93 1.14
N VAL A 92 -8.77 -17.46 0.73
CA VAL A 92 -9.05 -16.02 0.62
C VAL A 92 -8.89 -15.35 1.97
N GLN A 93 -9.46 -15.94 3.02
CA GLN A 93 -9.36 -15.43 4.38
C GLN A 93 -7.90 -15.34 4.85
N THR A 94 -7.08 -16.37 4.63
CA THR A 94 -5.65 -16.33 4.96
C THR A 94 -4.93 -15.18 4.25
N ILE A 95 -5.17 -14.99 2.95
CA ILE A 95 -4.52 -13.90 2.20
C ILE A 95 -4.94 -12.52 2.74
N LEU A 96 -6.23 -12.35 3.07
CA LEU A 96 -6.75 -11.10 3.64
C LEU A 96 -6.22 -10.84 5.06
N MET A 97 -5.97 -11.89 5.85
CA MET A 97 -5.31 -11.77 7.15
C MET A 97 -3.87 -11.27 6.99
N GLU A 98 -3.09 -11.85 6.08
CA GLU A 98 -1.72 -11.39 5.79
C GLU A 98 -1.69 -9.94 5.31
N LEU A 99 -2.63 -9.55 4.44
CA LEU A 99 -2.74 -8.17 3.98
C LEU A 99 -3.10 -7.19 5.12
N SER A 100 -3.94 -7.65 6.06
CA SER A 100 -4.30 -6.90 7.26
C SER A 100 -3.13 -6.76 8.23
N GLU A 101 -2.28 -7.79 8.34
CA GLU A 101 -1.06 -7.76 9.13
C GLU A 101 -0.04 -6.77 8.55
N ILE A 102 0.11 -6.72 7.22
CA ILE A 102 0.92 -5.68 6.56
C ILE A 102 0.38 -4.30 6.93
N ARG A 103 -0.94 -4.07 6.81
CA ARG A 103 -1.57 -2.80 7.21
C ARG A 103 -1.26 -2.43 8.66
N ARG A 104 -1.34 -3.40 9.58
CA ARG A 104 -1.06 -3.21 11.01
C ARG A 104 0.40 -2.78 11.24
N ARG A 105 1.36 -3.44 10.60
CA ARG A 105 2.80 -3.11 10.70
C ARG A 105 3.10 -1.73 10.12
N LEU A 106 2.52 -1.38 8.98
CA LEU A 106 2.65 -0.03 8.39
C LEU A 106 2.04 1.04 9.31
N GLY A 107 0.89 0.76 9.92
CA GLY A 107 0.27 1.66 10.89
C GLY A 107 1.14 1.87 12.12
N SER A 108 1.79 0.82 12.64
CA SER A 108 2.73 0.93 13.76
C SER A 108 3.94 1.80 13.41
N LEU A 109 4.51 1.67 12.20
CA LEU A 109 5.59 2.54 11.72
C LEU A 109 5.19 4.03 11.73
N ILE A 110 3.99 4.34 11.26
CA ILE A 110 3.45 5.71 11.29
C ILE A 110 3.26 6.17 12.74
N GLY A 111 2.80 5.28 13.62
CA GLY A 111 2.63 5.57 15.05
C GLY A 111 3.94 5.96 15.72
N TYR A 112 5.04 5.24 15.46
CA TYR A 112 6.37 5.56 15.98
C TYR A 112 6.93 6.88 15.44
N ASP A 113 6.63 7.22 14.18
CA ASP A 113 7.04 8.50 13.58
C ASP A 113 6.24 9.68 14.14
N THR A 114 4.95 9.46 14.45
CA THR A 114 4.05 10.51 14.96
C THR A 114 4.25 10.76 16.46
N VAL A 115 4.53 9.70 17.25
CA VAL A 115 4.70 9.78 18.70
C VAL A 115 6.15 9.51 19.08
N CYS A 116 6.93 10.59 19.19
CA CYS A 116 8.31 10.53 19.66
C CYS A 116 8.39 10.34 21.18
N VAL A 117 9.57 9.91 21.67
CA VAL A 117 9.89 9.93 23.11
C VAL A 117 9.64 11.35 23.65
N PRO A 118 8.91 11.50 24.76
CA PRO A 118 8.65 12.81 25.34
C PRO A 118 9.94 13.60 25.54
N LEU A 119 9.96 14.85 25.08
CA LEU A 119 11.16 15.69 25.07
C LEU A 119 11.79 15.82 26.47
N VAL A 120 10.96 15.81 27.52
CA VAL A 120 11.36 15.84 28.93
C VAL A 120 12.30 14.70 29.33
N TYR A 121 12.22 13.54 28.67
CA TYR A 121 13.12 12.42 28.95
C TYR A 121 14.44 12.48 28.16
N THR A 122 14.53 13.36 27.16
CA THR A 122 15.72 13.51 26.30
C THR A 122 16.55 14.74 26.63
N GLN A 123 16.04 15.65 27.47
CA GLN A 123 16.72 16.85 27.97
C GLN A 123 17.47 16.55 29.28
#